data_AF-A0A8J3MEQ1-F1
#
_entry.id   AF-A0A8J3MEQ1-F1
#
_cell.length_a   1.000
_cell.length_b   1.000
_cell.length_c   1.000
_cell.angle_alpha   90.00
_cell.angle_beta   90.00
_cell.angle_gamma   90.00
#
_symmetry.space_group_name_H-M   'P 1'
#
loop_
_entity.id
_entity.type
_entity.pdbx_description
1 polymer ?
#
loop_
_entity_poly.entity_id
_entity_poly.type
_entity_poly.pdbx_seq_one_letter_code
_entity_poly.pdbx_strand_id
1 'polypeptide(L)'
;MDEETAIIEEELVYGALRRERLWQRLGLIGLGFGILGCLSAAAVAILDVDPPPVVVPYDPATGFALPEATVGATTVTENRAIIEAEVFRYVTDREVYNQLDNDVRIRSVLRRSDRAAGASLRQIWNSANAEYPPSVYGPNARLDVEILSINLIGNNRATVRLRKRLTSIQGVQAGLFTATLLFEFRPEESRSIDQVWTNPFGFTVVEYAIRSDRLENQ
;
A
#
# COMPACT_ATOMS: atom_id res chain seq x y z
N MET A 1 -17.99 76.05 50.23
CA MET A 1 -18.99 74.96 50.25
C MET A 1 -19.50 74.60 48.86
N ASP A 2 -19.36 75.48 47.85
CA ASP A 2 -19.94 75.22 46.52
C ASP A 2 -19.08 74.34 45.58
N GLU A 3 -17.75 74.32 45.74
CA GLU A 3 -16.85 73.47 44.91
C GLU A 3 -16.95 71.97 45.25
N GLU A 4 -17.08 71.61 46.53
CA GLU A 4 -17.20 70.21 46.96
C GLU A 4 -18.52 69.58 46.50
N THR A 5 -19.61 70.36 46.49
CA THR A 5 -20.90 69.92 45.96
C THR A 5 -20.91 69.79 44.44
N ALA A 6 -20.19 70.67 43.72
CA ALA A 6 -20.08 70.59 42.27
C ALA A 6 -19.26 69.37 41.79
N ILE A 7 -18.18 69.03 42.51
CA ILE A 7 -17.37 67.83 42.22
C ILE A 7 -18.17 66.55 42.49
N ILE A 8 -18.98 66.52 43.54
CA ILE A 8 -19.82 65.37 43.88
C ILE A 8 -20.97 65.19 42.88
N GLU A 9 -21.60 66.27 42.40
CA GLU A 9 -22.61 66.18 41.32
C GLU A 9 -22.00 65.74 39.99
N GLU A 10 -20.80 66.22 39.65
CA GLU A 10 -20.09 65.78 38.43
C GLU A 10 -19.69 64.29 38.50
N GLU A 11 -19.23 63.80 39.65
CA GLU A 11 -18.95 62.36 39.85
C GLU A 11 -20.21 61.49 39.89
N LEU A 12 -21.33 61.97 40.46
CA LEU A 12 -22.59 61.23 40.49
C LEU A 12 -23.22 61.11 39.09
N VAL A 13 -23.19 62.18 38.29
CA VAL A 13 -23.77 62.21 36.94
C VAL A 13 -22.87 61.49 35.92
N TYR A 14 -21.56 61.72 35.92
CA TYR A 14 -20.65 61.05 34.98
C TYR A 14 -20.25 59.62 35.40
N GLY A 15 -20.30 59.31 36.70
CA GLY A 15 -20.00 57.98 37.23
C GLY A 15 -21.09 56.93 36.93
N ALA A 16 -22.35 57.36 36.79
CA ALA A 16 -23.45 56.48 36.39
C ALA A 16 -23.37 56.13 34.90
N LEU A 17 -23.14 57.11 34.03
CA LEU A 17 -23.04 56.93 32.57
C LEU A 17 -21.83 56.07 32.15
N ARG A 18 -20.69 56.17 32.87
CA ARG A 18 -19.51 55.32 32.60
C ARG A 18 -19.75 53.85 32.95
N ARG A 19 -20.47 53.58 34.05
CA ARG A 19 -20.85 52.21 34.44
C ARG A 19 -21.83 51.61 33.44
N GLU A 20 -22.83 52.38 33.03
CA GLU A 20 -23.82 51.93 32.03
C GLU A 20 -23.16 51.54 30.70
N ARG A 21 -22.22 52.35 30.19
CA ARG A 21 -21.46 52.02 28.97
C ARG A 21 -20.56 50.80 29.14
N LEU A 22 -20.00 50.56 30.33
CA LEU A 22 -19.21 49.36 30.62
C LEU A 22 -20.09 48.11 30.56
N TRP A 23 -21.26 48.14 31.20
CA TRP A 23 -22.22 47.03 31.18
C TRP A 23 -22.79 46.79 29.78
N GLN A 24 -23.05 47.83 29.00
CA GLN A 24 -23.46 47.72 27.59
C GLN A 24 -22.36 47.09 26.72
N ARG A 25 -21.09 47.47 26.91
CA ARG A 25 -19.96 46.86 26.20
C ARG A 25 -19.77 45.39 26.57
N LEU A 26 -19.86 45.05 27.85
CA LEU A 26 -19.79 43.66 28.30
C LEU A 26 -20.96 42.83 27.74
N GLY A 27 -22.17 43.40 27.71
CA GLY A 27 -23.34 42.79 27.08
C GLY A 27 -23.14 42.54 25.58
N LEU A 28 -22.61 43.53 24.85
CA LEU A 28 -22.31 43.40 23.42
C LEU A 28 -21.24 42.35 23.13
N ILE A 29 -20.18 42.30 23.96
CA ILE A 29 -19.11 41.29 23.83
C ILE A 29 -19.66 39.89 24.12
N GLY A 30 -20.48 39.73 25.17
CA GLY A 30 -21.12 38.45 25.49
C GLY A 30 -22.05 37.97 24.37
N LEU A 31 -22.82 38.88 23.78
CA LEU A 31 -23.70 38.57 22.65
C LEU A 31 -22.89 38.15 21.41
N GLY A 32 -21.80 38.85 21.10
CA GLY A 32 -20.89 38.47 20.02
C GLY A 32 -20.25 37.09 20.22
N PHE A 33 -19.82 36.79 21.44
CA PHE A 33 -19.25 35.48 21.79
C PHE A 33 -20.29 34.36 21.64
N GLY A 34 -21.54 34.59 22.08
CA GLY A 34 -22.63 33.62 21.93
C GLY A 34 -22.96 33.33 20.46
N ILE A 35 -23.07 34.36 19.62
CA ILE A 35 -23.32 34.19 18.18
C ILE A 35 -22.17 33.41 17.53
N LEU A 36 -20.93 33.76 17.83
CA LEU A 36 -19.77 33.08 17.25
C LEU A 36 -19.74 31.60 17.67
N GLY A 37 -20.00 31.30 18.94
CA GLY A 37 -20.06 29.92 19.43
C GLY A 37 -21.14 29.08 18.75
N CYS A 38 -22.35 29.63 18.56
CA CYS A 38 -23.43 28.95 17.85
C CYS A 38 -23.09 28.70 16.37
N LEU A 39 -22.48 29.67 15.69
CA LEU A 39 -22.05 29.52 14.29
C LEU A 39 -20.94 28.48 14.15
N SER A 40 -19.98 28.44 15.08
CA SER A 40 -18.93 27.42 15.09
C SER A 40 -19.49 26.01 15.29
N ALA A 41 -20.43 25.83 16.21
CA ALA A 41 -21.08 24.53 16.43
C ALA A 41 -21.88 24.08 15.20
N ALA A 42 -22.60 25.00 14.55
CA ALA A 42 -23.32 24.72 13.30
C ALA A 42 -22.35 24.35 12.16
N ALA A 43 -21.22 25.04 12.05
CA ALA A 43 -20.20 24.72 11.04
C ALA A 43 -19.60 23.32 11.24
N VAL A 44 -19.31 22.93 12.48
CA VAL A 44 -18.85 21.56 12.78
C VAL A 44 -19.90 20.54 12.38
N ALA A 45 -21.17 20.75 12.74
CA ALA A 45 -22.25 19.82 12.40
C ALA A 45 -22.51 19.68 10.88
N ILE A 46 -22.29 20.74 10.10
CA ILE A 46 -22.46 20.70 8.64
C ILE A 46 -21.25 20.06 7.94
N LEU A 47 -20.04 20.27 8.49
CA LEU A 47 -18.80 19.75 7.92
C LEU A 47 -18.48 18.33 8.40
N ASP A 48 -19.20 17.83 9.39
CA ASP A 48 -19.11 16.45 9.84
C ASP A 48 -19.69 15.54 8.76
N VAL A 49 -18.81 14.87 8.04
CA VAL A 49 -19.19 13.88 7.03
C VAL A 49 -19.11 12.53 7.71
N ASP A 50 -20.27 11.94 8.00
CA ASP A 50 -20.35 10.57 8.46
C ASP A 50 -19.70 9.63 7.42
N PRO A 51 -18.82 8.71 7.85
CA PRO A 51 -18.30 7.70 6.94
C PRO A 51 -19.46 6.87 6.37
N PRO A 52 -19.42 6.50 5.08
CA PRO A 52 -20.49 5.73 4.46
C PRO A 52 -20.75 4.43 5.23
N PRO A 53 -22.01 3.99 5.37
CA PRO A 53 -22.34 2.78 6.10
C PRO A 53 -21.67 1.58 5.43
N VAL A 54 -20.74 1.01 6.17
CA VAL A 54 -19.98 -0.17 5.83
C VAL A 54 -20.92 -1.38 5.95
N VAL A 55 -21.55 -1.75 4.84
CA VAL A 55 -22.41 -2.94 4.77
C VAL A 55 -21.52 -4.16 4.59
N VAL A 56 -21.08 -4.75 5.71
CA VAL A 56 -20.35 -6.02 5.67
C VAL A 56 -21.32 -7.09 5.13
N PRO A 57 -21.12 -7.64 3.92
CA PRO A 57 -21.85 -8.84 3.53
C PRO A 57 -21.43 -9.96 4.49
N TYR A 58 -22.39 -10.57 5.17
CA TYR A 58 -22.15 -11.77 5.99
C TYR A 58 -22.69 -12.98 5.24
N ASP A 59 -21.93 -14.08 5.27
CA ASP A 59 -22.44 -15.38 4.83
C ASP A 59 -23.23 -16.01 6.00
N PRO A 60 -24.57 -16.16 5.89
CA PRO A 60 -25.40 -16.66 6.97
C PRO A 60 -25.12 -18.12 7.35
N ALA A 61 -24.35 -18.86 6.56
CA ALA A 61 -24.02 -20.25 6.86
C ALA A 61 -22.85 -20.43 7.84
N THR A 62 -21.91 -19.48 7.91
CA THR A 62 -20.62 -19.69 8.60
C THR A 62 -20.25 -18.64 9.65
N GLY A 63 -20.87 -17.45 9.65
CA GLY A 63 -20.66 -16.43 10.68
C GLY A 63 -19.27 -15.78 10.70
N PHE A 64 -18.44 -16.02 9.68
CA PHE A 64 -17.15 -15.35 9.52
C PHE A 64 -17.34 -13.98 8.86
N ALA A 65 -16.62 -12.97 9.35
CA ALA A 65 -16.53 -11.67 8.70
C ALA A 65 -15.81 -11.84 7.35
N LEU A 66 -16.47 -11.47 6.25
CA LEU A 66 -15.79 -11.31 4.97
C LEU A 66 -14.79 -10.15 5.13
N PRO A 67 -13.50 -10.33 4.77
CA PRO A 67 -12.58 -9.22 4.73
C PRO A 67 -13.12 -8.19 3.74
N GLU A 68 -13.43 -6.99 4.22
CA GLU A 68 -13.74 -5.86 3.37
C GLU A 68 -12.48 -5.41 2.62
N ALA A 69 -12.20 -6.09 1.52
CA ALA A 69 -11.32 -5.59 0.48
C ALA A 69 -12.12 -4.68 -0.47
N THR A 70 -12.87 -3.71 0.06
CA THR A 70 -13.33 -2.56 -0.72
C THR A 70 -12.51 -1.34 -0.32
N VAL A 71 -11.18 -1.52 -0.34
CA VAL A 71 -10.28 -0.41 -0.61
C VAL A 71 -10.60 0.12 -2.00
N GLY A 72 -10.74 1.44 -2.16
CA GLY A 72 -11.03 2.06 -3.47
C GLY A 72 -10.12 1.46 -4.55
N ALA A 73 -10.69 0.59 -5.39
CA ALA A 73 -9.92 -0.36 -6.21
C ALA A 73 -8.98 0.33 -7.20
N THR A 74 -9.21 1.62 -7.46
CA THR A 74 -8.43 2.42 -8.41
C THR A 74 -7.20 3.10 -7.78
N THR A 75 -7.20 3.47 -6.49
CA THR A 75 -6.07 4.22 -5.88
C THR A 75 -5.01 3.31 -5.25
N VAL A 76 -5.35 2.06 -4.92
CA VAL A 76 -4.45 1.14 -4.22
C VAL A 76 -3.47 0.44 -5.17
N THR A 77 -3.88 0.10 -6.40
CA THR A 77 -2.97 -0.44 -7.42
C THR A 77 -2.00 0.60 -7.99
N GLU A 78 -2.29 1.90 -7.81
CA GLU A 78 -1.38 3.00 -8.14
C GLU A 78 -0.34 3.26 -7.03
N ASN A 79 -0.52 2.66 -5.85
CA ASN A 79 0.45 2.81 -4.78
C ASN A 79 1.73 2.06 -5.14
N ARG A 80 2.78 2.83 -5.42
CA ARG A 80 4.13 2.37 -5.72
C ARG A 80 4.62 1.29 -4.74
N ALA A 81 4.35 1.43 -3.43
CA ALA A 81 4.79 0.47 -2.44
C ALA A 81 4.14 -0.91 -2.62
N ILE A 82 2.88 -0.95 -3.06
CA ILE A 82 2.15 -2.20 -3.31
C ILE A 82 2.67 -2.87 -4.57
N ILE A 83 2.88 -2.09 -5.64
CA ILE A 83 3.50 -2.60 -6.86
C ILE A 83 4.88 -3.20 -6.55
N GLU A 84 5.74 -2.45 -5.86
CA GLU A 84 7.09 -2.92 -5.50
C GLU A 84 7.04 -4.18 -4.63
N ALA A 85 6.09 -4.29 -3.70
CA ALA A 85 5.90 -5.49 -2.89
C ALA A 85 5.47 -6.71 -3.73
N GLU A 86 4.53 -6.55 -4.65
CA GLU A 86 4.09 -7.64 -5.54
C GLU A 86 5.21 -8.07 -6.50
N VAL A 87 5.94 -7.11 -7.06
CA VAL A 87 7.13 -7.36 -7.89
C VAL A 87 8.19 -8.11 -7.08
N PHE A 88 8.48 -7.66 -5.86
CA PHE A 88 9.44 -8.31 -4.96
C PHE A 88 9.05 -9.78 -4.73
N ARG A 89 7.79 -10.04 -4.35
CA ARG A 89 7.30 -11.39 -4.10
C ARG A 89 7.40 -12.26 -5.33
N TYR A 90 6.92 -11.78 -6.48
CA TYR A 90 6.96 -12.54 -7.72
C TYR A 90 8.38 -12.90 -8.14
N VAL A 91 9.31 -11.95 -8.15
CA VAL A 91 10.70 -12.20 -8.57
C VAL A 91 11.39 -13.13 -7.60
N THR A 92 11.22 -12.94 -6.29
CA THR A 92 11.80 -13.82 -5.28
C THR A 92 11.26 -15.24 -5.42
N ASP A 93 9.94 -15.39 -5.51
CA ASP A 93 9.29 -16.69 -5.66
C ASP A 93 9.67 -17.38 -6.97
N ARG A 94 9.91 -16.64 -8.06
CA ARG A 94 10.30 -17.21 -9.36
C ARG A 94 11.76 -17.66 -9.38
N GLU A 95 12.65 -16.92 -8.72
CA GLU A 95 14.10 -17.09 -8.86
C GLU A 95 14.74 -17.95 -7.75
N VAL A 96 14.06 -18.13 -6.62
CA VAL A 96 14.53 -19.03 -5.55
C VAL A 96 14.48 -20.50 -6.03
N TYR A 97 15.41 -21.30 -5.53
CA TYR A 97 15.36 -22.75 -5.68
C TYR A 97 15.60 -23.45 -4.34
N ASN A 98 14.66 -24.30 -3.95
CA ASN A 98 14.69 -25.10 -2.75
C ASN A 98 13.80 -26.35 -2.95
N GLN A 99 14.38 -27.54 -2.84
CA GLN A 99 13.67 -28.81 -3.05
C GLN A 99 12.43 -28.98 -2.18
N LEU A 100 12.39 -28.35 -1.01
CA LEU A 100 11.28 -28.50 -0.06
C LEU A 100 10.00 -27.78 -0.49
N ASP A 101 10.09 -26.73 -1.31
CA ASP A 101 8.95 -25.84 -1.63
C ASP A 101 8.72 -25.60 -3.13
N ASN A 102 9.56 -26.18 -3.99
CA ASN A 102 9.54 -25.95 -5.43
C ASN A 102 8.13 -26.17 -6.03
N ASP A 103 7.42 -27.21 -5.62
CA ASP A 103 6.12 -27.58 -6.20
C ASP A 103 5.01 -26.57 -5.86
N VAL A 104 4.95 -26.08 -4.61
CA VAL A 104 3.95 -25.10 -4.17
C VAL A 104 4.28 -23.72 -4.74
N ARG A 105 5.56 -23.33 -4.65
CA ARG A 105 6.05 -22.02 -5.06
C ARG A 105 5.90 -21.82 -6.57
N ILE A 106 6.34 -22.78 -7.39
CA ILE A 106 6.24 -22.66 -8.85
C ILE A 106 4.78 -22.69 -9.32
N ARG A 107 3.90 -23.45 -8.67
CA ARG A 107 2.46 -23.37 -8.92
C ARG A 107 1.90 -21.98 -8.61
N SER A 108 2.35 -21.34 -7.54
CA SER A 108 1.96 -19.95 -7.21
C SER A 108 2.47 -18.94 -8.23
N VAL A 109 3.72 -19.08 -8.70
CA VAL A 109 4.27 -18.20 -9.74
C VAL A 109 3.54 -18.40 -11.07
N LEU A 110 3.23 -19.64 -11.45
CA LEU A 110 2.44 -19.94 -12.65
C LEU A 110 1.05 -19.31 -12.62
N ARG A 111 0.37 -19.27 -11.46
CA ARG A 111 -0.92 -18.59 -11.32
C ARG A 111 -0.83 -17.06 -11.47
N ARG A 112 0.34 -16.48 -11.20
CA ARG A 112 0.63 -15.04 -11.38
C ARG A 112 1.39 -14.76 -12.67
N SER A 113 1.45 -15.73 -13.59
CA SER A 113 2.16 -15.60 -14.88
C SER A 113 1.21 -15.91 -16.03
N ASP A 114 1.15 -15.01 -17.00
CA ASP A 114 0.37 -15.19 -18.22
C ASP A 114 1.30 -15.07 -19.46
N ARG A 115 0.74 -15.32 -20.65
CA ARG A 115 1.40 -15.16 -21.96
C ARG A 115 2.84 -15.70 -21.98
N ALA A 116 3.81 -14.85 -22.30
CA ALA A 116 5.22 -15.24 -22.45
C ALA A 116 5.88 -15.58 -21.10
N ALA A 117 5.51 -14.90 -20.02
CA ALA A 117 6.04 -15.20 -18.69
C ALA A 117 5.62 -16.59 -18.19
N GLY A 118 4.37 -17.00 -18.45
CA GLY A 118 3.87 -18.34 -18.11
C GLY A 118 4.46 -19.42 -19.02
N ALA A 119 4.57 -19.15 -20.33
CA ALA A 119 5.17 -20.07 -21.29
C ALA A 119 6.65 -20.36 -20.99
N SER A 120 7.46 -19.32 -20.76
CA SER A 120 8.87 -19.45 -20.39
C SER A 120 9.07 -20.23 -19.09
N LEU A 121 8.20 -20.01 -18.10
CA LEU A 121 8.28 -20.72 -16.82
C LEU A 121 7.99 -22.22 -17.00
N ARG A 122 6.94 -22.57 -17.75
CA ARG A 122 6.63 -23.98 -18.08
C ARG A 122 7.75 -24.64 -18.86
N GLN A 123 8.40 -23.92 -19.76
CA GLN A 123 9.53 -24.43 -20.55
C GLN A 123 10.74 -24.73 -19.66
N ILE A 124 11.11 -23.81 -18.75
CA ILE A 124 12.25 -24.01 -17.82
C ILE A 124 11.95 -25.15 -16.84
N TRP A 125 10.72 -25.26 -16.35
CA TRP A 125 10.31 -26.29 -15.39
C TRP A 125 9.85 -27.60 -16.05
N ASN A 126 10.07 -27.76 -17.35
CA ASN A 126 9.91 -29.04 -18.04
C ASN A 126 11.14 -29.91 -17.78
N SER A 127 10.94 -31.14 -17.29
CA SER A 127 12.03 -32.08 -17.01
C SER A 127 12.84 -32.48 -18.24
N ALA A 128 12.30 -32.30 -19.45
CA ALA A 128 13.03 -32.51 -20.70
C ALA A 128 13.97 -31.34 -21.07
N ASN A 129 13.89 -30.21 -20.37
CA ASN A 129 14.77 -29.07 -20.60
C ASN A 129 16.15 -29.31 -19.98
N ALA A 130 17.22 -29.04 -20.72
CA ALA A 130 18.59 -29.10 -20.23
C ALA A 130 18.84 -28.13 -19.06
N GLU A 131 18.10 -27.02 -19.01
CA GLU A 131 18.17 -26.01 -17.95
C GLU A 131 17.20 -26.27 -16.79
N TYR A 132 16.60 -27.47 -16.70
CA TYR A 132 15.67 -27.81 -15.64
C TYR A 132 16.34 -27.66 -14.25
N PRO A 133 15.84 -26.76 -13.37
CA PRO A 133 16.57 -26.40 -12.14
C PRO A 133 16.92 -27.59 -11.23
N PRO A 134 16.04 -28.59 -11.03
CA PRO A 134 16.40 -29.80 -10.29
C PRO A 134 17.53 -30.63 -10.90
N SER A 135 17.65 -30.66 -12.24
CA SER A 135 18.77 -31.34 -12.91
C SER A 135 20.06 -30.53 -12.84
N VAL A 136 19.98 -29.20 -12.97
CA VAL A 136 21.15 -28.31 -12.98
C VAL A 136 21.75 -28.14 -11.59
N TYR A 137 20.91 -27.90 -10.57
CA TYR A 137 21.38 -27.63 -9.21
C TYR A 137 21.44 -28.88 -8.34
N GLY A 138 20.58 -29.87 -8.59
CA GLY A 138 20.52 -31.10 -7.80
C GLY A 138 19.80 -30.94 -6.46
N PRO A 139 19.68 -32.06 -5.70
CA PRO A 139 18.83 -32.11 -4.52
C PRO A 139 19.38 -31.39 -3.28
N ASN A 140 20.70 -31.24 -3.19
CA ASN A 140 21.40 -30.65 -2.03
C ASN A 140 21.78 -29.18 -2.24
N ALA A 141 21.24 -28.54 -3.28
CA ALA A 141 21.50 -27.15 -3.60
C ALA A 141 20.35 -26.24 -3.19
N ARG A 142 20.70 -25.02 -2.80
CA ARG A 142 19.77 -23.95 -2.47
C ARG A 142 20.20 -22.67 -3.17
N LEU A 143 19.28 -22.04 -3.89
CA LEU A 143 19.49 -20.74 -4.52
C LEU A 143 18.70 -19.69 -3.76
N ASP A 144 19.40 -18.88 -2.98
CA ASP A 144 18.81 -17.74 -2.29
C ASP A 144 18.87 -16.50 -3.20
N VAL A 145 17.82 -15.69 -3.13
CA VAL A 145 17.66 -14.47 -3.93
C VAL A 145 17.51 -13.29 -3.01
N GLU A 146 18.30 -12.25 -3.27
CA GLU A 146 18.27 -11.00 -2.54
C GLU A 146 18.00 -9.86 -3.52
N ILE A 147 16.90 -9.15 -3.34
CA ILE A 147 16.56 -8.00 -4.17
C ILE A 147 17.34 -6.78 -3.67
N LEU A 148 18.15 -6.20 -4.55
CA LEU A 148 18.97 -5.03 -4.25
C LEU A 148 18.21 -3.72 -4.53
N SER A 149 17.44 -3.68 -5.61
CA SER A 149 16.62 -2.52 -5.96
C SER A 149 15.50 -2.90 -6.93
N ILE A 150 14.40 -2.16 -6.86
CA ILE A 150 13.27 -2.23 -7.79
C ILE A 150 13.07 -0.84 -8.37
N ASN A 151 13.06 -0.74 -9.70
CA ASN A 151 12.82 0.50 -10.42
C ASN A 151 11.58 0.33 -11.31
N LEU A 152 10.52 1.07 -11.01
CA LEU A 152 9.31 1.10 -11.83
C LEU A 152 9.54 1.96 -13.08
N ILE A 153 9.03 1.48 -14.22
CA ILE A 153 9.11 2.14 -15.53
C ILE A 153 7.69 2.38 -16.03
N GLY A 154 7.13 3.54 -15.71
CA GLY A 154 5.71 3.81 -15.90
C GLY A 154 4.86 2.97 -14.93
N ASN A 155 3.68 2.56 -15.38
CA ASN A 155 2.66 1.97 -14.48
C ASN A 155 2.63 0.43 -14.51
N ASN A 156 3.32 -0.20 -15.46
CA ASN A 156 3.17 -1.63 -15.75
C ASN A 156 4.48 -2.37 -16.01
N ARG A 157 5.64 -1.72 -15.80
CA ARG A 157 6.95 -2.34 -15.99
C ARG A 157 7.85 -2.08 -14.81
N ALA A 158 8.73 -3.03 -14.54
CA ALA A 158 9.74 -2.89 -13.51
C ALA A 158 11.05 -3.55 -13.93
N THR A 159 12.15 -2.95 -13.47
CA THR A 159 13.49 -3.51 -13.52
C THR A 159 13.95 -3.80 -12.10
N VAL A 160 14.37 -5.03 -11.85
CA VAL A 160 14.74 -5.53 -10.53
C VAL A 160 16.18 -5.98 -10.56
N ARG A 161 17.03 -5.35 -9.75
CA ARG A 161 18.41 -5.80 -9.57
C ARG A 161 18.45 -6.75 -8.39
N LEU A 162 19.04 -7.91 -8.59
CA LEU A 162 19.07 -8.97 -7.59
C LEU A 162 20.43 -9.67 -7.55
N ARG A 163 20.75 -10.19 -6.36
CA ARG A 163 21.88 -11.07 -6.13
C ARG A 163 21.36 -12.47 -5.92
N LYS A 164 21.89 -13.43 -6.69
CA LYS A 164 21.64 -14.86 -6.48
C LYS A 164 22.82 -15.47 -5.75
N ARG A 165 22.55 -16.27 -4.73
CA ARG A 165 23.57 -17.03 -3.97
C ARG A 165 23.21 -18.51 -3.99
N LEU A 166 23.93 -19.27 -4.81
CA LEU A 166 23.84 -20.72 -4.87
C LEU A 166 24.71 -21.33 -3.78
N THR A 167 24.12 -22.14 -2.92
CA THR A 167 24.82 -22.94 -1.91
C THR A 167 24.65 -24.40 -2.26
N SER A 168 25.76 -25.13 -2.42
CA SER A 168 25.78 -26.53 -2.82
C SER A 168 26.93 -27.26 -2.11
N ILE A 169 27.04 -28.58 -2.32
CA ILE A 169 28.15 -29.39 -1.78
C ILE A 169 29.50 -28.92 -2.37
N GLN A 170 29.48 -28.40 -3.59
CA GLN A 170 30.63 -27.89 -4.32
C GLN A 170 31.07 -26.49 -3.83
N GLY A 171 30.31 -25.86 -2.94
CA GLY A 171 30.60 -24.55 -2.36
C GLY A 171 29.51 -23.52 -2.61
N VAL A 172 29.86 -22.25 -2.37
CA VAL A 172 28.97 -21.09 -2.50
C VAL A 172 29.37 -20.28 -3.73
N GLN A 173 28.41 -19.99 -4.61
CA GLN A 173 28.57 -19.13 -5.78
C GLN A 173 27.57 -17.99 -5.72
N ALA A 174 28.01 -16.77 -6.05
CA ALA A 174 27.14 -15.61 -6.09
C ALA A 174 27.27 -14.86 -7.42
N GLY A 175 26.17 -14.29 -7.89
CA GLY A 175 26.12 -13.50 -9.12
C GLY A 175 25.07 -12.40 -9.05
N LEU A 176 25.32 -11.32 -9.79
CA LEU A 176 24.39 -10.21 -9.96
C LEU A 176 23.58 -10.40 -11.23
N PHE A 177 22.29 -10.06 -11.15
CA PHE A 177 21.35 -10.21 -12.23
C PHE A 177 20.40 -9.02 -12.26
N THR A 178 19.89 -8.74 -13.46
CA THR A 178 18.83 -7.77 -13.68
C THR A 178 17.65 -8.49 -14.33
N ALA A 179 16.50 -8.44 -13.66
CA ALA A 179 15.23 -8.92 -14.19
C ALA A 179 14.40 -7.74 -14.71
N THR A 180 13.76 -7.90 -15.86
CA THR A 180 12.80 -6.95 -16.43
C THR A 180 11.47 -7.67 -16.57
N LEU A 181 10.41 -7.03 -16.11
CA LEU A 181 9.07 -7.59 -16.20
C LEU A 181 8.04 -6.56 -16.66
N LEU A 182 7.03 -7.07 -17.39
CA LEU A 182 5.78 -6.39 -17.72
C LEU A 182 4.68 -7.07 -16.89
N PHE A 183 3.91 -6.27 -16.15
CA PHE A 183 2.85 -6.76 -15.28
C PHE A 183 1.55 -5.98 -15.48
N GLU A 184 0.45 -6.56 -15.04
CA GLU A 184 -0.88 -5.95 -15.04
C GLU A 184 -1.67 -6.42 -13.80
N PHE A 185 -2.70 -5.66 -13.42
CA PHE A 185 -3.61 -6.02 -12.34
C PHE A 185 -4.95 -6.43 -12.93
N ARG A 186 -5.38 -7.66 -12.64
CA ARG A 186 -6.64 -8.25 -13.10
C ARG A 186 -7.47 -8.77 -11.91
N PRO A 187 -8.11 -7.90 -11.12
CA PRO A 187 -8.85 -8.31 -9.93
C PRO A 187 -10.05 -9.25 -10.26
N GLU A 188 -10.65 -9.09 -11.45
CA GLU A 188 -11.82 -9.84 -11.91
C GLU A 188 -11.58 -11.34 -12.15
N GLU A 189 -10.32 -11.79 -12.24
CA GLU A 189 -9.98 -13.19 -12.46
C GLU A 189 -9.99 -14.04 -11.18
N SER A 190 -10.03 -13.43 -9.98
CA SER A 190 -10.00 -14.14 -8.71
C SER A 190 -11.40 -14.64 -8.30
N ARG A 191 -11.68 -15.94 -8.51
CA ARG A 191 -13.02 -16.54 -8.28
C ARG A 191 -13.16 -17.36 -7.00
N SER A 192 -12.07 -17.61 -6.27
CA SER A 192 -12.09 -18.40 -5.04
C SER A 192 -11.41 -17.66 -3.89
N ILE A 193 -11.94 -17.84 -2.67
CA ILE A 193 -11.46 -17.16 -1.45
C ILE A 193 -9.96 -17.37 -1.22
N ASP A 194 -9.45 -18.59 -1.45
CA ASP A 194 -8.03 -18.92 -1.31
C ASP A 194 -7.13 -18.17 -2.29
N GLN A 195 -7.65 -17.89 -3.50
CA GLN A 195 -6.91 -17.14 -4.52
C GLN A 195 -6.80 -15.66 -4.16
N VAL A 196 -7.85 -15.07 -3.56
CA VAL A 196 -7.84 -13.68 -3.08
C VAL A 196 -6.75 -13.48 -2.03
N TRP A 197 -6.57 -14.44 -1.11
CA TRP A 197 -5.52 -14.34 -0.08
C TRP A 197 -4.09 -14.41 -0.64
N THR A 198 -3.89 -15.12 -1.74
CA THR A 198 -2.57 -15.26 -2.35
C THR A 198 -2.25 -14.11 -3.31
N ASN A 199 -3.27 -13.55 -3.97
CA ASN A 199 -3.14 -12.49 -4.96
C ASN A 199 -4.36 -11.54 -4.93
N PRO A 200 -4.46 -10.66 -3.92
CA PRO A 200 -5.66 -9.85 -3.67
C PRO A 200 -5.94 -8.83 -4.78
N PHE A 201 -4.90 -8.38 -5.48
CA PHE A 201 -5.00 -7.37 -6.53
C PHE A 201 -5.03 -7.97 -7.94
N GLY A 202 -4.94 -9.29 -8.07
CA GLY A 202 -4.83 -9.95 -9.38
C GLY A 202 -3.54 -9.58 -10.13
N PHE A 203 -2.42 -9.39 -9.41
CA PHE A 203 -1.11 -9.13 -9.99
C PHE A 203 -0.70 -10.28 -10.92
N THR A 204 -0.50 -9.96 -12.19
CA THR A 204 -0.19 -10.91 -13.25
C THR A 204 0.98 -10.41 -14.08
N VAL A 205 2.02 -11.22 -14.19
CA VAL A 205 3.20 -10.93 -15.03
C VAL A 205 2.99 -11.50 -16.41
N VAL A 206 3.16 -10.66 -17.43
CA VAL A 206 2.92 -10.97 -18.84
C VAL A 206 4.21 -11.35 -19.56
N GLU A 207 5.26 -10.59 -19.28
CA GLU A 207 6.59 -10.81 -19.83
C GLU A 207 7.61 -10.79 -18.71
N TYR A 208 8.59 -11.67 -18.82
CA TYR A 208 9.66 -11.80 -17.85
C TYR A 208 10.96 -12.16 -18.57
N ALA A 209 11.99 -11.38 -18.32
CA ALA A 209 13.34 -11.65 -18.79
C ALA A 209 14.33 -11.42 -17.65
N ILE A 210 15.38 -12.23 -17.59
CA ILE A 210 16.46 -12.08 -16.62
C ILE A 210 17.80 -12.18 -17.35
N ARG A 211 18.74 -11.31 -16.99
CA ARG A 211 20.09 -11.27 -17.55
C ARG A 211 21.12 -11.24 -16.43
N SER A 212 22.27 -11.87 -16.67
CA SER A 212 23.42 -11.78 -15.78
C SER A 212 24.11 -10.44 -15.98
N ASP A 213 24.44 -9.75 -14.88
CA ASP A 213 25.20 -8.50 -14.89
C ASP A 213 26.71 -8.75 -15.09
N ARG A 214 27.13 -9.99 -15.39
CA ARG A 214 28.53 -10.25 -15.79
C ARG A 214 28.85 -9.37 -17.00
N LEU A 215 29.66 -8.33 -16.75
CA LEU A 215 30.33 -7.55 -17.77
C LEU A 215 30.91 -8.52 -18.79
N GLU A 216 30.46 -8.35 -20.03
CA GLU A 216 30.99 -8.97 -21.23
C GLU A 216 32.43 -8.48 -21.44
N ASN A 217 33.35 -9.00 -20.62
CA ASN A 217 34.79 -8.87 -20.83
C ASN A 217 35.28 -10.27 -21.22
N GLN A 218 35.09 -10.61 -22.50
CA GLN A 218 35.94 -11.55 -23.23
C GLN A 218 36.66 -10.78 -24.33
#